data_AF-A0A2E4B8K5-F1
#
_entry.id   AF-A0A2E4B8K5-F1
#
_cell.length_a   1.000
_cell.length_b   1.000
_cell.length_c   1.000
_cell.angle_alpha   90.00
_cell.angle_beta   90.00
_cell.angle_gamma   90.00
#
_symmetry.space_group_name_H-M   'P 1'
#
loop_
_entity.id
_entity.type
_entity.pdbx_description
1 polymer ?
#
loop_
_entity_poly.entity_id
_entity_poly.type
_entity_poly.pdbx_seq_one_letter_code
_entity_poly.pdbx_strand_id
1 'polypeptide(L)'
;MAGPRHVHPGQMVEAWLVEAMERYNEESLERREAYAAQVHLPGSVLQDLVWWALQALPDEILVGLDVDGERPHQPDAEAAYAGESHRDGLFAGQGFVISEAAVVNRGDSYSVHHLPEDWTDDLFRSDRGNRGGRFTHWLHTHPNAPAVPSGADADAAQETLGVDMILGLRFSPEGPLPWFDDVDGTRRTLAAPEQPRRFGRRGPPVLGVAPSGHRIHEIQLIAFHRTGLGVNVVLVDEEGWPYGWTND
;
A
#
# COMPACT_ATOMS: atom_id res chain seq x y z
N MET A 1 23.56 8.33 8.00
CA MET A 1 23.15 7.28 8.96
C MET A 1 21.98 6.56 8.34
N ALA A 2 22.12 5.27 8.04
CA ALA A 2 21.04 4.49 7.44
C ALA A 2 19.89 4.35 8.45
N GLY A 3 18.67 4.69 8.02
CA GLY A 3 17.44 4.40 8.77
C GLY A 3 17.26 2.90 8.99
N PRO A 4 16.42 2.50 9.95
CA PRO A 4 16.29 1.10 10.34
C PRO A 4 15.75 0.27 9.16
N ARG A 5 16.53 -0.72 8.74
CA ARG A 5 16.05 -1.84 7.92
C ARG A 5 15.37 -2.83 8.85
N HIS A 6 14.05 -2.92 8.82
CA HIS A 6 13.34 -4.02 9.45
C HIS A 6 12.14 -4.40 8.59
N VAL A 7 12.30 -5.44 7.77
CA VAL A 7 11.25 -6.43 7.65
C VAL A 7 11.71 -7.54 8.58
N HIS A 8 11.01 -7.74 9.68
CA HIS A 8 11.29 -8.84 10.60
C HIS A 8 10.59 -10.09 10.06
N PRO A 9 11.29 -11.06 9.43
CA PRO A 9 10.68 -12.35 9.14
C PRO A 9 10.23 -12.96 10.46
N GLY A 10 8.91 -13.03 10.67
CA GLY A 10 8.29 -13.47 11.94
C GLY A 10 7.55 -12.39 12.74
N GLN A 11 7.35 -11.18 12.20
CA GLN A 11 6.45 -10.23 12.84
C GLN A 11 5.01 -10.69 12.64
N MET A 12 4.39 -11.15 13.74
CA MET A 12 2.97 -11.47 13.75
C MET A 12 2.18 -10.22 13.36
N VAL A 13 1.40 -10.31 12.29
CA VAL A 13 0.51 -9.23 11.87
C VAL A 13 -0.59 -9.08 12.92
N GLU A 14 -0.91 -7.83 13.26
CA GLU A 14 -1.97 -7.51 14.20
C GLU A 14 -3.30 -8.17 13.80
N ALA A 15 -3.98 -8.81 14.74
CA ALA A 15 -5.20 -9.57 14.46
C ALA A 15 -6.30 -8.69 13.82
N TRP A 16 -6.42 -7.43 14.26
CA TRP A 16 -7.37 -6.49 13.66
C TRP A 16 -7.03 -6.16 12.21
N LEU A 17 -5.74 -6.19 11.84
CA LEU A 17 -5.31 -5.95 10.48
C LEU A 17 -5.56 -7.19 9.63
N VAL A 18 -5.30 -8.40 10.15
CA VAL A 18 -5.66 -9.67 9.49
C VAL A 18 -7.15 -9.67 9.08
N GLU A 19 -8.06 -9.43 10.02
CA GLU A 19 -9.51 -9.37 9.73
C GLU A 19 -9.86 -8.28 8.69
N ALA A 20 -9.10 -7.18 8.66
CA ALA A 20 -9.33 -6.11 7.70
C ALA A 20 -8.85 -6.48 6.29
N MET A 21 -7.74 -7.21 6.20
CA MET A 21 -7.17 -7.70 4.95
C MET A 21 -8.03 -8.80 4.33
N GLU A 22 -8.63 -9.68 5.15
CA GLU A 22 -9.62 -10.66 4.70
C GLU A 22 -10.79 -9.98 3.97
N ARG A 23 -11.42 -8.99 4.61
CA ARG A 23 -12.53 -8.22 4.00
C ARG A 23 -12.10 -7.45 2.74
N TYR A 24 -10.90 -6.90 2.75
CA TYR A 24 -10.34 -6.20 1.58
C TYR A 24 -10.13 -7.15 0.40
N ASN A 25 -9.66 -8.36 0.67
CA ASN A 25 -9.47 -9.40 -0.32
C ASN A 25 -10.80 -9.95 -0.85
N GLU A 26 -11.83 -10.09 -0.02
CA GLU A 26 -13.20 -10.40 -0.47
C GLU A 26 -13.67 -9.38 -1.53
N GLU A 27 -13.52 -8.08 -1.25
CA GLU A 27 -13.87 -7.02 -2.22
C GLU A 27 -12.96 -7.07 -3.47
N SER A 28 -11.67 -7.36 -3.29
CA SER A 28 -10.71 -7.52 -4.39
C SER A 28 -11.11 -8.67 -5.33
N LEU A 29 -11.59 -9.79 -4.78
CA LEU A 29 -12.05 -10.94 -5.53
C LEU A 29 -13.37 -10.65 -6.26
N GLU A 30 -14.32 -10.01 -5.59
CA GLU A 30 -15.61 -9.59 -6.16
C GLU A 30 -15.43 -8.60 -7.31
N ARG A 31 -14.45 -7.70 -7.19
CA ARG A 31 -14.18 -6.62 -8.17
C ARG A 31 -13.05 -6.91 -9.13
N ARG A 32 -12.53 -8.14 -9.19
CA ARG A 32 -11.39 -8.52 -10.05
C ARG A 32 -11.54 -8.06 -11.51
N GLU A 33 -12.78 -8.04 -12.04
CA GLU A 33 -13.10 -7.61 -13.40
C GLU A 33 -12.82 -6.12 -13.68
N ALA A 34 -12.71 -5.30 -12.63
CA ALA A 34 -12.41 -3.88 -12.74
C ALA A 34 -10.91 -3.58 -12.89
N TYR A 35 -10.04 -4.59 -12.77
CA TYR A 35 -8.59 -4.43 -12.76
C TYR A 35 -7.94 -5.10 -13.98
N ALA A 36 -6.91 -4.44 -14.52
CA ALA A 36 -6.20 -4.92 -15.71
C ALA A 36 -5.02 -5.86 -15.39
N ALA A 37 -4.62 -5.94 -14.12
CA ALA A 37 -3.52 -6.76 -13.60
C ALA A 37 -3.62 -6.83 -12.07
N GLN A 38 -2.70 -7.54 -11.42
CA GLN A 38 -2.64 -7.66 -9.96
C GLN A 38 -1.22 -7.62 -9.40
N VAL A 39 -1.11 -7.22 -8.14
CA VAL A 39 0.13 -7.20 -7.34
C VAL A 39 -0.15 -7.80 -5.97
N HIS A 40 0.75 -8.67 -5.49
CA HIS A 40 0.60 -9.34 -4.20
C HIS A 40 1.50 -8.65 -3.16
N LEU A 41 0.87 -8.12 -2.11
CA LEU A 41 1.52 -7.36 -1.04
C LEU A 41 1.40 -8.14 0.27
N PRO A 42 2.52 -8.54 0.91
CA PRO A 42 2.45 -9.21 2.21
C PRO A 42 1.84 -8.33 3.28
N GLY A 43 1.03 -8.93 4.16
CA GLY A 43 0.40 -8.23 5.27
C GLY A 43 1.39 -7.64 6.28
N SER A 44 2.55 -8.27 6.45
CA SER A 44 3.67 -7.74 7.24
C SER A 44 4.22 -6.43 6.66
N VAL A 45 4.38 -6.37 5.34
CA VAL A 45 4.81 -5.15 4.63
C VAL A 45 3.73 -4.06 4.75
N LEU A 46 2.44 -4.38 4.56
CA LEU A 46 1.35 -3.42 4.76
C LEU A 46 1.36 -2.84 6.18
N GLN A 47 1.56 -3.68 7.18
CA GLN A 47 1.62 -3.27 8.57
C GLN A 47 2.77 -2.27 8.81
N ASP A 48 3.96 -2.57 8.30
CA ASP A 48 5.12 -1.69 8.42
C ASP A 48 4.86 -0.35 7.73
N LEU A 49 4.26 -0.37 6.53
CA LEU A 49 3.85 0.84 5.81
C LEU A 49 2.89 1.72 6.63
N VAL A 50 1.87 1.12 7.24
CA VAL A 50 0.90 1.84 8.10
C VAL A 50 1.60 2.44 9.31
N TRP A 51 2.51 1.70 9.95
CA TRP A 51 3.23 2.20 11.11
C TRP A 51 4.21 3.31 10.76
N TRP A 52 4.97 3.19 9.67
CA TRP A 52 5.89 4.22 9.21
C TRP A 52 5.14 5.50 8.86
N ALA A 53 4.01 5.40 8.18
CA ALA A 53 3.16 6.55 7.86
C ALA A 53 2.72 7.29 9.15
N LEU A 54 2.23 6.55 10.15
CA LEU A 54 1.77 7.13 11.42
C LEU A 54 2.92 7.68 12.29
N GLN A 55 4.14 7.16 12.13
CA GLN A 55 5.35 7.71 12.77
C GLN A 55 5.87 8.97 12.06
N ALA A 56 5.62 9.07 10.75
CA ALA A 56 6.07 10.17 9.92
C ALA A 56 5.13 11.39 9.92
N LEU A 57 3.98 11.30 10.59
CA LEU A 57 3.04 12.41 10.70
C LEU A 57 3.70 13.73 11.14
N PRO A 58 3.27 14.87 10.59
CA PRO A 58 2.14 15.05 9.67
C PRO A 58 2.48 14.81 8.19
N ASP A 59 3.72 14.43 7.89
CA ASP A 59 4.23 14.36 6.52
C ASP A 59 3.78 13.08 5.80
N GLU A 60 3.78 13.16 4.47
CA GLU A 60 3.72 12.00 3.59
C GLU A 60 5.09 11.34 3.51
N ILE A 61 5.11 10.01 3.32
CA ILE A 61 6.32 9.27 3.01
C ILE A 61 6.22 8.69 1.60
N LEU A 62 7.36 8.66 0.91
CA LEU A 62 7.55 7.89 -0.32
C LEU A 62 8.29 6.61 0.03
N VAL A 63 7.77 5.47 -0.40
CA VAL A 63 8.31 4.15 -0.15
C VAL A 63 8.60 3.46 -1.47
N GLY A 64 9.82 2.97 -1.61
CA GLY A 64 10.21 2.10 -2.70
C GLY A 64 9.94 0.65 -2.33
N LEU A 65 9.38 -0.11 -3.27
CA LEU A 65 8.98 -1.50 -3.10
C LEU A 65 9.65 -2.37 -4.18
N ASP A 66 10.21 -3.51 -3.77
CA ASP A 66 10.77 -4.50 -4.69
C ASP A 66 10.12 -5.86 -4.52
N VAL A 67 10.14 -6.64 -5.60
CA VAL A 67 9.63 -8.01 -5.64
C VAL A 67 10.74 -9.02 -5.39
N ASP A 68 10.37 -10.19 -4.87
CA ASP A 68 11.26 -11.34 -4.82
C ASP A 68 11.05 -12.21 -6.07
N GLY A 69 12.06 -12.22 -6.96
CA GLY A 69 12.04 -13.03 -8.19
C GLY A 69 12.02 -14.55 -7.94
N GLU A 70 12.26 -15.00 -6.71
CA GLU A 70 12.17 -16.40 -6.32
C GLU A 70 10.83 -16.73 -5.65
N ARG A 71 9.93 -15.74 -5.46
CA ARG A 71 8.58 -15.90 -4.90
C ARG A 71 7.53 -15.49 -5.92
N PRO A 72 7.22 -16.34 -6.90
CA PRO A 72 6.07 -16.10 -7.78
C PRO A 72 4.77 -16.09 -6.98
N HIS A 73 3.72 -15.50 -7.56
CA HIS A 73 2.37 -15.61 -7.02
C HIS A 73 1.96 -17.08 -6.93
N GLN A 74 1.11 -17.41 -5.94
CA GLN A 74 0.48 -18.73 -5.89
C GLN A 74 -0.46 -18.87 -7.10
N PRO A 75 -0.30 -19.89 -7.97
CA PRO A 75 -1.04 -19.95 -9.24
C PRO A 75 -2.56 -19.94 -9.08
N ASP A 76 -3.07 -20.63 -8.05
CA ASP A 76 -4.51 -20.70 -7.79
C ASP A 76 -5.06 -19.34 -7.33
N ALA A 77 -4.29 -18.63 -6.50
CA ALA A 77 -4.63 -17.27 -6.09
C ALA A 77 -4.55 -16.30 -7.27
N GLU A 78 -3.47 -16.34 -8.06
CA GLU A 78 -3.29 -15.50 -9.23
C GLU A 78 -4.45 -15.66 -10.22
N ALA A 79 -4.86 -16.90 -10.49
CA ALA A 79 -5.98 -17.19 -11.37
C ALA A 79 -7.32 -16.68 -10.80
N ALA A 80 -7.57 -16.83 -9.49
CA ALA A 80 -8.82 -16.42 -8.87
C ALA A 80 -9.02 -14.90 -8.86
N TYR A 81 -7.94 -14.14 -8.68
CA TYR A 81 -7.97 -12.67 -8.58
C TYR A 81 -7.77 -11.96 -9.92
N ALA A 82 -7.56 -12.71 -11.01
CA ALA A 82 -7.54 -12.18 -12.37
C ALA A 82 -8.96 -12.03 -12.94
N GLY A 83 -9.28 -10.85 -13.45
CA GLY A 83 -10.47 -10.63 -14.28
C GLY A 83 -10.27 -11.07 -15.74
N GLU A 84 -11.35 -11.10 -16.52
CA GLU A 84 -11.33 -11.45 -17.95
C GLU A 84 -10.42 -10.52 -18.78
N SER A 85 -10.24 -9.28 -18.33
CA SER A 85 -9.41 -8.27 -18.99
C SER A 85 -7.95 -8.22 -18.51
N HIS A 86 -7.52 -9.20 -17.72
CA HIS A 86 -6.14 -9.30 -17.20
C HIS A 86 -5.12 -9.29 -18.34
N ARG A 87 -4.00 -8.60 -18.13
CA ARG A 87 -2.90 -8.48 -19.08
C ARG A 87 -1.59 -8.90 -18.45
N ASP A 88 -0.97 -9.92 -19.02
CA ASP A 88 0.39 -10.32 -18.65
C ASP A 88 1.43 -9.29 -19.12
N GLY A 89 2.48 -9.10 -18.31
CA GLY A 89 3.59 -8.21 -18.67
C GLY A 89 3.20 -6.73 -18.80
N LEU A 90 2.15 -6.29 -18.09
CA LEU A 90 1.72 -4.90 -18.06
C LEU A 90 2.76 -3.99 -17.42
N PHE A 91 3.46 -4.49 -16.39
CA PHE A 91 4.45 -3.73 -15.62
C PHE A 91 5.61 -4.61 -15.12
N ALA A 92 6.71 -3.98 -14.72
CA ALA A 92 7.88 -4.68 -14.17
C ALA A 92 7.58 -5.34 -12.82
N GLY A 93 7.99 -6.60 -12.63
CA GLY A 93 7.76 -7.35 -11.39
C GLY A 93 6.38 -8.02 -11.28
N GLN A 94 5.54 -7.94 -12.31
CA GLN A 94 4.27 -8.66 -12.35
C GLN A 94 4.48 -10.18 -12.20
N GLY A 95 3.58 -10.83 -11.45
CA GLY A 95 3.64 -12.27 -11.15
C GLY A 95 4.56 -12.64 -9.97
N PHE A 96 5.20 -11.67 -9.31
CA PHE A 96 6.05 -11.89 -8.13
C PHE A 96 5.53 -11.14 -6.90
N VAL A 97 5.76 -11.71 -5.72
CA VAL A 97 5.32 -11.14 -4.44
C VAL A 97 6.27 -10.01 -4.02
N ILE A 98 5.71 -8.89 -3.55
CA ILE A 98 6.49 -7.80 -2.94
C ILE A 98 7.23 -8.34 -1.69
N SER A 99 8.49 -7.98 -1.51
CA SER A 99 9.33 -8.55 -0.44
C SER A 99 10.16 -7.53 0.33
N GLU A 100 10.57 -6.43 -0.30
CA GLU A 100 11.30 -5.34 0.35
C GLU A 100 10.50 -4.04 0.28
N ALA A 101 10.50 -3.29 1.38
CA ALA A 101 10.02 -1.92 1.43
C ALA A 101 11.07 -1.04 2.11
N ALA A 102 11.29 0.16 1.56
CA ALA A 102 12.22 1.13 2.12
C ALA A 102 11.65 2.54 2.00
N VAL A 103 11.61 3.28 3.13
CA VAL A 103 11.27 4.71 3.11
C VAL A 103 12.36 5.46 2.36
N VAL A 104 11.98 6.12 1.27
CA VAL A 104 12.88 6.83 0.36
C VAL A 104 12.86 8.33 0.62
N ASN A 105 11.69 8.90 0.83
CA ASN A 105 11.53 10.33 1.07
C ASN A 105 10.42 10.62 2.09
N ARG A 106 10.42 11.84 2.62
CA ARG A 106 9.41 12.36 3.52
C ARG A 106 9.18 13.85 3.21
N GLY A 107 7.95 14.25 3.02
CA GLY A 107 7.60 15.61 2.65
C GLY A 107 6.10 15.86 2.67
N ASP A 108 5.70 17.06 2.23
CA ASP A 108 4.29 17.34 1.96
C ASP A 108 3.87 16.83 0.58
N SER A 109 2.59 17.01 0.25
CA SER A 109 1.99 16.62 -1.04
C SER A 109 2.66 17.24 -2.28
N TYR A 110 3.51 18.27 -2.12
CA TYR A 110 4.22 18.92 -3.22
C TYR A 110 5.67 18.44 -3.37
N SER A 111 6.26 17.88 -2.31
CA SER A 111 7.69 17.59 -2.24
C SER A 111 8.00 16.11 -2.06
N VAL A 112 7.04 15.28 -1.64
CA VAL A 112 7.25 13.85 -1.37
C VAL A 112 7.78 13.09 -2.60
N HIS A 113 7.38 13.50 -3.81
CA HIS A 113 7.80 12.91 -5.08
C HIS A 113 9.15 13.43 -5.59
N HIS A 114 9.73 14.46 -4.96
CA HIS A 114 10.99 15.07 -5.38
C HIS A 114 12.17 14.41 -4.67
N LEU A 115 12.89 13.54 -5.37
CA LEU A 115 14.17 13.00 -4.91
C LEU A 115 15.31 13.98 -5.25
N PRO A 116 16.14 14.42 -4.29
CA PRO A 116 17.35 15.18 -4.59
C PRO A 116 18.27 14.36 -5.52
N GLU A 117 18.84 14.98 -6.56
CA GLU A 117 19.80 14.31 -7.47
C GLU A 117 20.96 13.66 -6.71
N ASP A 118 21.43 14.27 -5.62
CA ASP A 118 22.53 13.73 -4.81
C ASP A 118 22.13 12.52 -3.94
N TRP A 119 20.82 12.27 -3.74
CA TRP A 119 20.33 11.13 -2.96
C TRP A 119 20.22 9.86 -3.78
N THR A 120 20.25 9.95 -5.11
CA THR A 120 20.27 8.76 -5.98
C THR A 120 21.57 7.96 -5.81
N ASP A 121 22.65 8.56 -5.33
CA ASP A 121 23.94 7.87 -5.25
C ASP A 121 24.14 7.09 -3.94
N ASP A 122 23.60 7.59 -2.81
CA ASP A 122 23.81 6.99 -1.48
C ASP A 122 22.62 6.12 -0.98
N LEU A 123 21.38 6.40 -1.42
CA LEU A 123 20.17 5.70 -0.97
C LEU A 123 19.90 4.43 -1.80
N PHE A 124 20.20 4.46 -3.10
CA PHE A 124 20.24 3.27 -3.95
C PHE A 124 21.55 2.53 -3.68
N ARG A 125 21.54 1.77 -2.59
CA ARG A 125 22.65 0.96 -2.06
C ARG A 125 23.61 0.42 -3.13
N SER A 126 24.89 0.36 -2.78
CA SER A 126 25.95 -0.33 -3.54
C SER A 126 25.69 -1.83 -3.82
N ASP A 127 24.66 -2.43 -3.22
CA ASP A 127 24.21 -3.81 -3.48
C ASP A 127 23.24 -3.91 -4.68
N ARG A 128 22.68 -2.79 -5.17
CA ARG A 128 21.83 -2.71 -6.38
C ARG A 128 22.63 -2.68 -7.69
N GLY A 129 23.91 -3.05 -7.62
CA GLY A 129 24.86 -3.11 -8.73
C GLY A 129 25.37 -1.72 -9.16
N ASN A 130 26.32 -1.72 -10.10
CA ASN A 130 27.04 -0.53 -10.59
C ASN A 130 26.16 0.49 -11.36
N ARG A 131 24.83 0.35 -11.30
CA ARG A 131 23.82 1.17 -11.98
C ARG A 131 22.66 1.64 -11.08
N GLY A 132 22.67 1.35 -9.77
CA GLY A 132 21.68 1.91 -8.82
C GLY A 132 20.23 1.71 -9.26
N GLY A 133 19.77 0.45 -9.42
CA GLY A 133 18.42 0.17 -9.90
C GLY A 133 17.33 0.85 -9.07
N ARG A 134 16.45 1.62 -9.74
CA ARG A 134 15.21 2.16 -9.16
C ARG A 134 14.37 1.01 -8.59
N PHE A 135 13.63 1.26 -7.52
CA PHE A 135 12.65 0.31 -7.00
C PHE A 135 11.64 -0.10 -8.09
N THR A 136 11.12 -1.32 -7.99
CA THR A 136 10.17 -1.88 -8.94
C THR A 136 8.83 -1.14 -8.88
N HIS A 137 8.26 -0.99 -7.68
CA HIS A 137 7.01 -0.28 -7.42
C HIS A 137 7.24 0.88 -6.44
N TRP A 138 6.28 1.80 -6.39
CA TRP A 138 6.29 2.93 -5.49
C TRP A 138 4.99 3.00 -4.69
N LEU A 139 5.07 3.53 -3.48
CA LEU A 139 3.93 3.83 -2.65
C LEU A 139 4.15 5.17 -1.96
N HIS A 140 3.14 6.03 -1.96
CA HIS A 140 3.11 7.20 -1.09
C HIS A 140 1.87 7.20 -0.20
N THR A 141 1.93 7.98 0.87
CA THR A 141 0.89 7.97 1.91
C THR A 141 0.12 9.28 1.92
N HIS A 142 -1.20 9.21 2.07
CA HIS A 142 -2.07 10.36 2.28
C HIS A 142 -2.57 10.41 3.74
N PRO A 143 -1.88 11.13 4.64
CA PRO A 143 -2.30 11.26 6.03
C PRO A 143 -3.56 12.13 6.14
N ASN A 144 -4.61 11.60 6.77
CA ASN A 144 -5.93 12.23 6.85
C ASN A 144 -6.55 12.60 5.49
N ALA A 145 -6.16 11.89 4.42
CA ALA A 145 -6.76 12.06 3.10
C ALA A 145 -7.06 10.70 2.42
N PRO A 146 -8.02 10.67 1.49
CA PRO A 146 -8.39 9.45 0.79
C PRO A 146 -7.29 9.02 -0.18
N ALA A 147 -7.23 7.72 -0.46
CA ALA A 147 -6.33 7.15 -1.46
C ALA A 147 -6.89 7.41 -2.86
N VAL A 148 -6.66 8.61 -3.39
CA VAL A 148 -7.06 9.04 -4.73
C VAL A 148 -5.90 9.81 -5.35
N PRO A 149 -5.47 9.48 -6.58
CA PRO A 149 -4.35 10.17 -7.21
C PRO A 149 -4.71 11.61 -7.55
N SER A 150 -3.83 12.53 -7.16
CA SER A 150 -3.75 13.90 -7.64
C SER A 150 -3.07 13.98 -9.01
N GLY A 151 -3.05 15.18 -9.60
CA GLY A 151 -2.29 15.42 -10.84
C GLY A 151 -0.79 15.19 -10.67
N ALA A 152 -0.23 15.57 -9.51
CA ALA A 152 1.18 15.35 -9.21
C ALA A 152 1.51 13.85 -9.09
N ASP A 153 0.60 13.06 -8.52
CA ASP A 153 0.78 11.60 -8.40
C ASP A 153 0.73 10.93 -9.77
N ALA A 154 -0.16 11.40 -10.66
CA ALA A 154 -0.25 10.91 -12.03
C ALA A 154 1.00 11.24 -12.86
N ASP A 155 1.59 12.42 -12.65
CA ASP A 155 2.83 12.85 -13.28
C ASP A 155 4.03 12.04 -12.77
N ALA A 156 4.13 11.86 -11.44
CA ALA A 156 5.19 11.06 -10.81
C ALA A 156 5.15 9.59 -11.27
N ALA A 157 3.96 9.01 -11.38
CA ALA A 157 3.78 7.63 -11.83
C ALA A 157 4.29 7.37 -13.26
N GLN A 158 4.46 8.39 -14.11
CA GLN A 158 4.99 8.21 -15.46
C GLN A 158 6.43 7.67 -15.49
N GLU A 159 7.18 7.92 -14.41
CA GLU A 159 8.58 7.49 -14.24
C GLU A 159 8.71 6.08 -13.66
N THR A 160 7.58 5.45 -13.28
CA THR A 160 7.52 4.12 -12.66
C THR A 160 7.37 3.02 -13.72
N LEU A 161 8.24 2.01 -13.64
CA LEU A 161 8.17 0.83 -14.51
C LEU A 161 7.21 -0.25 -13.98
N GLY A 162 7.02 -0.32 -12.66
CA GLY A 162 6.06 -1.19 -11.99
C GLY A 162 4.70 -0.51 -11.83
N VAL A 163 4.26 -0.37 -10.59
CA VAL A 163 2.97 0.25 -10.24
C VAL A 163 3.20 1.33 -9.19
N ASP A 164 2.30 2.31 -9.18
CA ASP A 164 2.23 3.31 -8.14
C ASP A 164 1.06 3.00 -7.21
N MET A 165 1.25 3.21 -5.91
CA MET A 165 0.29 2.88 -4.87
C MET A 165 0.04 4.08 -3.95
N ILE A 166 -1.19 4.19 -3.46
CA ILE A 166 -1.56 5.24 -2.51
C ILE A 166 -2.14 4.59 -1.26
N LEU A 167 -1.56 4.93 -0.11
CA LEU A 167 -2.02 4.53 1.22
C LEU A 167 -2.68 5.72 1.93
N GLY A 168 -4.01 5.78 1.88
CA GLY A 168 -4.80 6.77 2.63
C GLY A 168 -5.06 6.32 4.05
N LEU A 169 -4.91 7.22 5.03
CA LEU A 169 -5.07 6.88 6.45
C LEU A 169 -5.96 7.88 7.16
N ARG A 170 -7.05 7.40 7.76
CA ARG A 170 -7.86 8.18 8.70
C ARG A 170 -7.49 7.80 10.12
N PHE A 171 -7.06 8.76 10.93
CA PHE A 171 -6.61 8.47 12.29
C PHE A 171 -6.98 9.57 13.30
N SER A 172 -6.87 9.27 14.60
CA SER A 172 -6.96 10.26 15.67
C SER A 172 -5.87 10.08 16.75
N PRO A 173 -5.41 11.15 17.43
CA PRO A 173 -5.81 12.56 17.26
C PRO A 173 -5.49 13.07 15.85
N GLU A 174 -6.41 13.82 15.28
CA GLU A 174 -6.21 14.41 13.95
C GLU A 174 -5.07 15.42 14.03
N GLY A 175 -4.24 15.46 12.98
CA GLY A 175 -3.27 16.54 12.79
C GLY A 175 -3.97 17.88 12.49
N PRO A 176 -3.23 18.89 12.01
CA PRO A 176 -3.80 20.20 11.69
C PRO A 176 -4.85 20.16 10.57
N LEU A 177 -4.88 19.08 9.77
CA LEU A 177 -5.82 18.88 8.68
C LEU A 177 -6.87 17.81 9.05
N PRO A 178 -8.17 18.14 8.96
CA PRO A 178 -9.24 17.17 9.14
C PRO A 178 -9.28 16.21 7.96
N TRP A 179 -9.98 15.09 8.14
CA TRP A 179 -10.25 14.15 7.05
C TRP A 179 -10.95 14.84 5.86
N PHE A 180 -10.41 14.63 4.64
CA PHE A 180 -10.93 15.23 3.42
C PHE A 180 -11.91 14.28 2.69
N ASP A 181 -13.22 14.60 2.68
CA ASP A 181 -14.26 13.71 2.14
C ASP A 181 -14.65 13.95 0.66
N ASP A 182 -14.33 15.11 0.10
CA ASP A 182 -14.87 15.61 -1.18
C ASP A 182 -13.92 15.38 -2.37
N VAL A 183 -13.71 14.10 -2.71
CA VAL A 183 -12.89 13.70 -3.88
C VAL A 183 -13.59 12.62 -4.70
N ASP A 184 -13.70 12.86 -6.01
CA ASP A 184 -14.12 11.87 -7.00
C ASP A 184 -12.97 10.87 -7.26
N GLY A 185 -13.28 9.57 -7.27
CA GLY A 185 -12.30 8.51 -7.53
C GLY A 185 -12.68 7.16 -6.95
N THR A 186 -12.15 6.08 -7.52
CA THR A 186 -12.37 4.73 -7.00
C THR A 186 -11.52 4.54 -5.74
N ARG A 187 -12.18 4.38 -4.60
CA ARG A 187 -11.55 4.11 -3.30
C ARG A 187 -11.65 2.62 -2.98
N ARG A 188 -10.69 2.08 -2.25
CA ARG A 188 -10.78 0.73 -1.70
C ARG A 188 -10.28 0.71 -0.26
N THR A 189 -11.12 0.23 0.63
CA THR A 189 -11.02 0.55 2.05
C THR A 189 -10.88 -0.71 2.90
N LEU A 190 -9.89 -0.72 3.79
CA LEU A 190 -9.87 -1.55 4.99
C LEU A 190 -10.51 -0.75 6.12
N ALA A 191 -11.82 -0.91 6.31
CA ALA A 191 -12.57 -0.24 7.37
C ALA A 191 -12.94 -1.22 8.47
N ALA A 192 -13.15 -0.67 9.68
CA ALA A 192 -13.89 -1.39 10.70
C ALA A 192 -15.33 -1.64 10.19
N PRO A 193 -15.92 -2.81 10.47
CA PRO A 193 -17.31 -3.07 10.09
C PRO A 193 -18.23 -2.01 10.67
N GLU A 194 -19.26 -1.61 9.90
CA GLU A 194 -20.22 -0.61 10.36
C GLU A 194 -20.84 -1.04 11.70
N GLN A 195 -20.52 -0.29 12.76
CA GLN A 195 -21.13 -0.53 14.06
C GLN A 195 -22.43 0.26 14.16
N PRO A 196 -23.53 -0.34 14.65
CA PRO A 196 -24.79 0.36 14.81
C PRO A 196 -24.58 1.60 15.68
N ARG A 197 -25.04 2.75 15.19
CA ARG A 197 -24.91 4.04 15.87
C ARG A 197 -25.60 3.97 17.23
N ARG A 198 -24.84 3.69 18.29
CA ARG A 198 -25.31 3.78 19.68
C ARG A 198 -25.40 5.25 20.06
N PHE A 199 -26.57 5.66 20.58
CA PHE A 199 -26.76 6.99 21.16
C PHE A 199 -25.63 7.29 22.17
N GLY A 200 -24.84 8.34 21.90
CA GLY A 200 -23.74 8.78 22.76
C GLY A 200 -22.32 8.46 22.28
N ARG A 201 -22.11 7.64 21.25
CA ARG A 201 -20.78 7.50 20.63
C ARG A 201 -20.48 8.69 19.72
N ARG A 202 -19.46 9.49 20.07
CA ARG A 202 -18.88 10.54 19.23
C ARG A 202 -17.59 10.01 18.60
N GLY A 203 -17.56 9.80 17.29
CA GLY A 203 -16.36 9.47 16.52
C GLY A 203 -16.52 8.25 15.59
N PRO A 204 -15.72 8.16 14.52
CA PRO A 204 -15.68 6.99 13.64
C PRO A 204 -15.22 5.73 14.40
N PRO A 205 -15.62 4.52 13.96
CA PRO A 205 -15.16 3.28 14.58
C PRO A 205 -13.62 3.19 14.53
N VAL A 206 -13.04 2.50 15.52
CA VAL A 206 -11.59 2.27 15.58
C VAL A 206 -11.33 0.89 15.00
N LEU A 207 -10.53 0.84 13.94
CA LEU A 207 -10.03 -0.38 13.33
C LEU A 207 -8.90 -0.98 14.17
N GLY A 208 -7.94 -0.14 14.59
CA GLY A 208 -6.78 -0.56 15.36
C GLY A 208 -6.10 0.60 16.08
N VAL A 209 -5.04 0.30 16.84
CA VAL A 209 -4.21 1.32 17.50
C VAL A 209 -2.76 1.06 17.12
N ALA A 210 -2.11 2.07 16.53
CA ALA A 210 -0.71 1.96 16.15
C ALA A 210 0.23 2.04 17.37
N PRO A 211 1.48 1.53 17.27
CA PRO A 211 2.47 1.67 18.33
C PRO A 211 2.75 3.13 18.75
N SER A 212 2.53 4.09 17.84
CA SER A 212 2.63 5.53 18.11
C SER A 212 1.48 6.07 18.98
N GLY A 213 0.48 5.25 19.31
CA GLY A 213 -0.70 5.62 20.11
C GLY A 213 -1.87 6.18 19.28
N HIS A 214 -1.70 6.35 17.97
CA HIS A 214 -2.76 6.81 17.08
C HIS A 214 -3.83 5.73 16.92
N ARG A 215 -5.10 6.13 17.01
CA ARG A 215 -6.25 5.29 16.67
C ARG A 215 -6.45 5.35 15.17
N ILE A 216 -6.46 4.19 14.52
CA ILE A 216 -6.73 4.05 13.10
C ILE A 216 -8.22 3.83 12.92
N HIS A 217 -8.84 4.62 12.06
CA HIS A 217 -10.27 4.56 11.77
C HIS A 217 -10.54 3.91 10.41
N GLU A 218 -9.66 4.18 9.45
CA GLU A 218 -9.80 3.73 8.07
C GLU A 218 -8.41 3.67 7.43
N ILE A 219 -8.18 2.62 6.65
CA ILE A 219 -7.04 2.51 5.75
C ILE A 219 -7.60 2.38 4.35
N GLN A 220 -7.07 3.11 3.38
CA GLN A 220 -7.41 2.98 1.97
C GLN A 220 -6.15 2.63 1.20
N LEU A 221 -6.24 1.64 0.31
CA LEU A 221 -5.11 1.22 -0.51
C LEU A 221 -5.57 0.98 -1.94
N ILE A 222 -4.95 1.68 -2.88
CA ILE A 222 -5.14 1.48 -4.32
C ILE A 222 -3.78 1.35 -5.01
N ALA A 223 -3.78 0.72 -6.17
CA ALA A 223 -2.63 0.67 -7.06
C ALA A 223 -3.06 0.95 -8.51
N PHE A 224 -2.19 1.59 -9.27
CA PHE A 224 -2.42 1.89 -10.67
C PHE A 224 -1.12 1.83 -11.48
N HIS A 225 -1.28 1.49 -12.75
CA HIS A 225 -0.20 1.59 -13.74
C HIS A 225 -0.19 3.02 -14.34
N ARG A 226 0.97 3.49 -14.81
CA ARG A 226 1.14 4.82 -15.43
C ARG A 226 0.18 5.16 -16.57
N THR A 227 -0.44 4.16 -17.19
CA THR A 227 -1.51 4.36 -18.20
C THR A 227 -2.88 4.71 -17.60
N GLY A 228 -3.00 4.83 -16.28
CA GLY A 228 -4.25 5.04 -15.55
C GLY A 228 -5.09 3.79 -15.34
N LEU A 229 -4.55 2.59 -15.64
CA LEU A 229 -5.26 1.33 -15.41
C LEU A 229 -5.16 0.94 -13.94
N GLY A 230 -6.29 0.58 -13.33
CA GLY A 230 -6.31 0.03 -11.98
C GLY A 230 -5.60 -1.32 -11.91
N VAL A 231 -4.78 -1.50 -10.88
CA VAL A 231 -4.10 -2.76 -10.55
C VAL A 231 -4.67 -3.28 -9.25
N ASN A 232 -5.08 -4.54 -9.25
CA ASN A 232 -5.63 -5.19 -8.08
C ASN A 232 -4.52 -5.46 -7.06
N VAL A 233 -4.55 -4.82 -5.88
CA VAL A 233 -3.70 -5.25 -4.76
C VAL A 233 -4.37 -6.43 -4.05
N VAL A 234 -3.66 -7.54 -3.94
CA VAL A 234 -4.07 -8.73 -3.17
C VAL A 234 -3.17 -8.83 -1.95
N LEU A 235 -3.77 -8.90 -0.76
CA LEU A 235 -3.01 -8.94 0.49
C LEU A 235 -2.72 -10.40 0.86
N VAL A 236 -1.45 -10.77 1.00
CA VAL A 236 -1.03 -12.16 1.16
C VAL A 236 -0.30 -12.41 2.48
N ASP A 237 -0.33 -13.64 2.96
CA ASP A 237 0.52 -14.11 4.05
C ASP A 237 1.98 -14.31 3.58
N GLU A 238 2.82 -14.80 4.48
CA GLU A 238 4.25 -15.04 4.19
C GLU A 238 4.45 -16.19 3.19
N GLU A 239 3.49 -17.10 3.09
CA GLU A 239 3.44 -18.20 2.14
C GLU A 239 2.91 -17.78 0.75
N GLY A 240 2.43 -16.54 0.62
CA GLY A 240 1.91 -15.98 -0.63
C GLY A 240 0.43 -16.28 -0.89
N TRP A 241 -0.28 -16.83 0.09
CA TRP A 241 -1.73 -17.06 0.01
C TRP A 241 -2.51 -15.81 0.43
N PRO A 242 -3.62 -15.47 -0.25
CA PRO A 242 -4.45 -14.34 0.15
C PRO A 242 -4.98 -14.52 1.58
N TYR A 243 -5.00 -13.46 2.38
CA TYR A 243 -5.77 -13.46 3.63
C TYR A 243 -7.24 -13.78 3.34
N GLY A 244 -7.81 -14.73 4.10
CA GLY A 244 -9.17 -15.23 3.91
C GLY A 244 -9.27 -16.39 2.92
N TRP A 245 -8.15 -16.86 2.39
CA TRP A 245 -8.14 -18.00 1.46
C TRP A 245 -8.44 -19.32 2.19
N THR A 246 -9.53 -19.98 1.79
CA THR A 246 -9.87 -21.33 2.23
C THR A 246 -9.43 -22.34 1.18
N ASN A 247 -8.45 -23.18 1.51
CA ASN A 247 -8.10 -24.34 0.70
C ASN A 247 -9.19 -25.41 0.90
N ASP A 248 -10.16 -25.46 -0.02
CA ASP A 248 -11.08 -26.59 -0.15
C ASP A 248 -10.46 -27.73 -0.99
#